data_AF-A0A3N5US97-F1
#
_entry.id   AF-A0A3N5US97-F1
#
_cell.length_a   1.000
_cell.length_b   1.000
_cell.length_c   1.000
_cell.angle_alpha   90.00
_cell.angle_beta   90.00
_cell.angle_gamma   90.00
#
_symmetry.space_group_name_H-M   'P 1'
#
loop_
_entity.id
_entity.type
_entity.pdbx_description
1 polymer ?
#
loop_
_entity_poly.entity_id
_entity_poly.type
_entity_poly.pdbx_seq_one_letter_code
_entity_poly.pdbx_strand_id
1 'polypeptide(L)'
;WEMPWFTITDGFDADFGVDEWHGTNVFYRDGDRVFRTYFINNRGDEQMGSTWNYLDITPLGRQEVWEDSPEGYPQTPTYKWWNWHDCYVAGAAPDKKWVEVSDAGEATLRNQRASTKP
;
A
#
# COMPACT_ATOMS: atom_id res chain seq x y z
N TRP A 1 -5.81 10.36 27.95
CA TRP A 1 -5.93 9.62 26.69
C TRP A 1 -6.07 8.16 27.06
N GLU A 2 -7.15 7.52 26.66
CA GLU A 2 -7.35 6.08 26.81
C GLU A 2 -7.19 5.46 25.43
N MET A 3 -6.14 4.68 25.24
CA MET A 3 -5.98 3.90 24.03
C MET A 3 -6.28 2.44 24.38
N PRO A 4 -7.23 1.79 23.69
CA PRO A 4 -7.47 0.38 23.94
C PRO A 4 -6.20 -0.40 23.59
N TRP A 5 -5.78 -1.29 24.51
CA TRP A 5 -4.65 -2.18 24.31
C TRP A 5 -5.15 -3.58 24.02
N PHE A 6 -4.60 -4.19 22.98
CA PHE A 6 -4.91 -5.55 22.56
C PHE A 6 -3.60 -6.33 22.46
N THR A 7 -3.66 -7.61 22.81
CA THR A 7 -2.56 -8.56 22.60
C THR A 7 -3.11 -9.86 22.08
N ILE A 8 -2.26 -10.59 21.39
CA ILE A 8 -2.44 -11.99 21.04
C ILE A 8 -2.12 -12.82 22.30
N THR A 9 -2.86 -13.91 22.53
CA THR A 9 -2.71 -14.77 23.73
C THR A 9 -2.44 -16.24 23.41
N ASP A 10 -2.46 -16.61 22.13
CA ASP A 10 -2.15 -17.96 21.64
C ASP A 10 -0.80 -17.96 20.90
N GLY A 11 -0.48 -19.06 20.20
CA GLY A 11 0.80 -19.22 19.50
C GLY A 11 0.85 -18.60 18.10
N PHE A 12 -0.05 -17.67 17.78
CA PHE A 12 -0.12 -17.08 16.43
C PHE A 12 1.19 -16.37 16.06
N ASP A 13 1.84 -15.68 16.98
CA ASP A 13 3.14 -15.05 16.76
C ASP A 13 4.24 -16.07 16.38
N ALA A 14 4.31 -17.19 17.09
CA ALA A 14 5.22 -18.29 16.80
C ALA A 14 4.92 -18.93 15.43
N ASP A 15 3.64 -19.18 15.12
CA ASP A 15 3.20 -19.75 13.84
C ASP A 15 3.60 -18.87 12.64
N PHE A 16 3.74 -17.56 12.85
CA PHE A 16 4.14 -16.58 11.83
C PHE A 16 5.55 -16.01 12.01
N GLY A 17 6.37 -16.61 12.88
CA GLY A 17 7.80 -16.35 13.01
C GLY A 17 8.14 -14.98 13.60
N VAL A 18 7.32 -14.48 14.52
CA VAL A 18 7.47 -13.16 15.16
C VAL A 18 7.31 -13.21 16.69
N ASP A 19 7.52 -14.38 17.30
CA ASP A 19 7.49 -14.59 18.76
C ASP A 19 8.76 -14.04 19.46
N GLU A 20 9.92 -14.19 18.84
CA GLU A 20 11.19 -13.72 19.42
C GLU A 20 11.73 -12.43 18.78
N TRP A 21 11.44 -12.19 17.50
CA TRP A 21 12.04 -11.09 16.72
C TRP A 21 11.02 -10.39 15.83
N HIS A 22 11.31 -9.13 15.50
CA HIS A 22 10.46 -8.36 14.60
C HIS A 22 10.44 -8.95 13.19
N GLY A 23 9.25 -8.99 12.62
CA GLY A 23 9.03 -9.28 11.21
C GLY A 23 7.66 -8.77 10.75
N THR A 24 7.61 -8.35 9.49
CA THR A 24 6.40 -7.84 8.85
C THR A 24 5.77 -8.98 8.03
N ASN A 25 4.62 -9.48 8.49
CA ASN A 25 3.82 -10.47 7.76
C ASN A 25 2.74 -9.77 6.94
N VAL A 26 2.58 -10.17 5.66
CA VAL A 26 1.49 -9.71 4.80
C VAL A 26 0.55 -10.87 4.51
N PHE A 27 -0.72 -10.65 4.80
CA PHE A 27 -1.79 -11.62 4.57
C PHE A 27 -2.76 -11.10 3.52
N TYR A 28 -3.17 -11.98 2.61
CA TYR A 28 -4.23 -11.73 1.64
C TYR A 28 -5.38 -12.68 1.88
N ARG A 29 -6.60 -12.13 1.92
CA ARG A 29 -7.82 -12.90 2.10
C ARG A 29 -8.54 -13.02 0.76
N ASP A 30 -8.82 -14.25 0.36
CA ASP A 30 -9.67 -14.57 -0.80
C ASP A 30 -10.81 -15.48 -0.33
N GLY A 31 -12.01 -14.91 -0.25
CA GLY A 31 -13.19 -15.57 0.33
C GLY A 31 -12.95 -16.00 1.78
N ASP A 32 -12.98 -17.31 2.01
CA ASP A 32 -12.75 -17.94 3.32
C ASP A 32 -11.31 -18.39 3.56
N ARG A 33 -10.41 -18.10 2.62
CA ARG A 33 -8.99 -18.50 2.69
C ARG A 33 -8.12 -17.29 2.98
N VAL A 34 -7.09 -17.51 3.77
CA VAL A 34 -6.04 -16.52 4.07
C VAL A 34 -4.71 -17.09 3.62
N PHE A 35 -3.95 -16.28 2.89
CA PHE A 35 -2.63 -16.61 2.38
C PHE A 35 -1.61 -15.66 3.00
N ARG A 36 -0.50 -16.19 3.53
CA ARG A 36 0.68 -15.36 3.81
C ARG A 36 1.45 -15.15 2.52
N THR A 37 1.47 -13.93 2.01
CA THR A 37 2.07 -13.61 0.70
C THR A 37 3.50 -13.12 0.83
N TYR A 38 3.83 -12.37 1.89
CA TYR A 38 5.18 -11.92 2.19
C TYR A 38 5.49 -12.06 3.69
N PHE A 39 6.77 -12.31 3.96
CA PHE A 39 7.37 -12.18 5.29
C PHE A 39 8.71 -11.46 5.15
N ILE A 40 8.85 -10.32 5.81
CA ILE A 40 10.03 -9.46 5.76
C ILE A 40 10.62 -9.40 7.16
N ASN A 41 11.93 -9.65 7.29
CA ASN A 41 12.63 -9.58 8.56
C ASN A 41 14.07 -9.06 8.39
N ASN A 42 14.79 -8.95 9.51
CA ASN A 42 16.17 -8.48 9.53
C ASN A 42 16.31 -7.12 8.81
N ARG A 43 17.29 -7.00 7.92
CA ARG A 43 17.54 -5.78 7.14
C ARG A 43 16.50 -5.48 6.07
N GLY A 44 15.65 -6.45 5.71
CA GLY A 44 14.52 -6.16 4.82
C GLY A 44 13.59 -5.10 5.42
N ASP A 45 13.53 -5.05 6.74
CA ASP A 45 12.69 -4.11 7.48
C ASP A 45 13.26 -2.68 7.51
N GLU A 46 14.56 -2.48 7.22
CA GLU A 46 15.17 -1.14 7.12
C GLU A 46 14.52 -0.29 6.00
N GLN A 47 13.89 -0.94 5.01
CA GLN A 47 13.15 -0.26 3.95
C GLN A 47 11.71 0.08 4.36
N MET A 48 11.20 -0.40 5.49
CA MET A 48 9.85 -0.10 5.97
C MET A 48 9.86 1.24 6.70
N GLY A 49 8.96 2.17 6.33
CA GLY A 49 8.93 3.49 6.95
C GLY A 49 8.03 4.52 6.27
N SER A 50 7.71 4.31 4.99
CA SER A 50 6.68 5.09 4.30
C SER A 50 5.46 4.23 4.00
N THR A 51 4.29 4.86 3.89
CA THR A 51 3.06 4.20 3.42
C THR A 51 3.26 3.47 2.09
N TRP A 52 4.10 4.02 1.20
CA TRP A 52 4.40 3.44 -0.10
C TRP A 52 5.10 2.09 0.02
N ASN A 53 6.06 1.98 0.93
CA ASN A 53 6.79 0.73 1.14
C ASN A 53 5.86 -0.36 1.67
N TYR A 54 4.84 -0.01 2.47
CA TYR A 54 3.82 -0.96 2.90
C TYR A 54 2.92 -1.41 1.75
N LEU A 55 2.49 -0.50 0.86
CA LEU A 55 1.67 -0.85 -0.30
C LEU A 55 2.41 -1.77 -1.26
N ASP A 56 3.69 -1.50 -1.52
CA ASP A 56 4.52 -2.25 -2.46
C ASP A 56 4.76 -3.71 -2.07
N ILE A 57 4.67 -4.02 -0.77
CA ILE A 57 4.78 -5.40 -0.27
C ILE A 57 3.42 -6.10 -0.17
N THR A 58 2.32 -5.40 -0.46
CA THR A 58 1.00 -6.02 -0.52
C THR A 58 0.70 -6.57 -1.91
N PRO A 59 -0.08 -7.66 -2.03
CA PRO A 59 -0.40 -8.23 -3.34
C PRO A 59 -1.11 -7.27 -4.29
N LEU A 60 -1.91 -6.33 -3.76
CA LEU A 60 -2.62 -5.36 -4.58
C LEU A 60 -1.75 -4.16 -5.00
N GLY A 61 -0.52 -4.06 -4.49
CA GLY A 61 0.38 -2.96 -4.81
C GLY A 61 -0.24 -1.59 -4.54
N ARG A 62 0.07 -0.61 -5.40
CA ARG A 62 -0.54 0.73 -5.35
C ARG A 62 -1.74 0.84 -6.29
N GLN A 63 -2.04 -0.18 -7.09
CA GLN A 63 -3.18 -0.23 -8.02
C GLN A 63 -3.14 0.90 -9.04
N GLU A 64 -1.96 1.31 -9.50
CA GLU A 64 -1.82 2.43 -10.42
C GLU A 64 -1.78 1.92 -11.88
N VAL A 65 -2.37 2.67 -12.82
CA VAL A 65 -2.46 2.27 -14.25
C VAL A 65 -1.13 2.00 -14.95
N TRP A 66 -0.01 2.39 -14.36
CA TRP A 66 1.32 2.10 -14.91
C TRP A 66 1.90 0.77 -14.41
N GLU A 67 1.32 0.18 -13.37
CA GLU A 67 1.72 -1.13 -12.85
C GLU A 67 1.42 -2.21 -13.89
N ASP A 68 2.35 -3.17 -14.02
CA ASP A 68 2.15 -4.37 -14.85
C ASP A 68 1.40 -5.41 -14.01
N SER A 69 0.08 -5.23 -13.90
CA SER A 69 -0.80 -6.09 -13.10
C SER A 69 -1.48 -7.18 -13.96
N PRO A 70 -1.74 -8.37 -13.41
CA PRO A 70 -2.48 -9.42 -14.12
C PRO A 70 -3.88 -8.98 -14.57
N GLU A 71 -4.45 -9.66 -15.57
CA GLU A 71 -5.83 -9.40 -16.00
C GLU A 71 -6.82 -9.53 -14.83
N GLY A 72 -7.72 -8.55 -14.69
CA GLY A 72 -8.70 -8.50 -13.61
C GLY A 72 -8.20 -7.91 -12.29
N TYR A 73 -6.91 -7.56 -12.18
CA TYR A 73 -6.43 -6.80 -11.01
C TYR A 73 -7.03 -5.39 -10.99
N PRO A 74 -7.39 -4.87 -9.80
CA PRO A 74 -7.87 -3.51 -9.69
C PRO A 74 -6.75 -2.54 -10.06
N GLN A 75 -7.03 -1.66 -11.02
CA GLN A 75 -6.17 -0.54 -11.38
C GLN A 75 -6.99 0.74 -11.44
N THR A 76 -6.41 1.80 -10.92
CA THR A 76 -7.00 3.13 -10.79
C THR A 76 -5.99 4.17 -11.30
N PRO A 77 -6.45 5.36 -11.71
CA PRO A 77 -5.53 6.42 -12.12
C PRO A 77 -4.52 6.75 -11.01
N THR A 78 -3.26 6.97 -11.40
CA THR A 78 -2.14 7.27 -10.49
C THR A 78 -2.51 8.38 -9.53
N TYR A 79 -2.13 8.24 -8.27
CA TYR A 79 -2.38 9.23 -7.22
C TYR A 79 -3.85 9.47 -6.86
N LYS A 80 -4.86 8.80 -7.43
CA LYS A 80 -6.27 9.23 -7.26
C LYS A 80 -7.06 8.54 -6.17
N TRP A 81 -6.72 7.32 -5.76
CA TRP A 81 -7.56 6.57 -4.83
C TRP A 81 -7.32 6.93 -3.35
N TRP A 82 -6.23 7.63 -3.04
CA TRP A 82 -6.03 8.26 -1.73
C TRP A 82 -6.38 9.74 -1.75
N ASN A 83 -6.70 10.24 -0.56
CA ASN A 83 -7.14 11.61 -0.31
C ASN A 83 -6.38 12.23 0.87
N TRP A 84 -6.62 13.51 1.12
CA TRP A 84 -6.19 14.17 2.36
C TRP A 84 -6.84 13.50 3.57
N HIS A 85 -6.13 13.51 4.70
CA HIS A 85 -6.52 12.82 5.93
C HIS A 85 -7.96 13.11 6.38
N ASP A 86 -8.44 14.34 6.18
CA ASP A 86 -9.78 14.82 6.54
C ASP A 86 -10.87 14.55 5.48
N CYS A 87 -10.49 13.99 4.32
CA CYS A 87 -11.38 13.79 3.18
C CYS A 87 -11.79 12.32 2.96
N TYR A 88 -11.50 11.43 3.91
CA TYR A 88 -11.94 10.03 3.89
C TYR A 88 -13.32 9.86 4.55
N VAL A 89 -14.38 10.10 3.78
CA VAL A 89 -15.73 9.61 4.11
C VAL A 89 -16.07 8.40 3.23
N ALA A 90 -16.96 7.51 3.71
CA ALA A 90 -17.35 6.33 2.93
C ALA A 90 -17.92 6.75 1.57
N GLY A 91 -17.33 6.27 0.47
CA GLY A 91 -17.72 6.64 -0.90
C GLY A 91 -17.31 8.05 -1.33
N ALA A 92 -16.40 8.72 -0.61
CA ALA A 92 -15.87 10.01 -1.01
C ALA A 92 -15.22 9.93 -2.40
N ALA A 93 -15.56 10.87 -3.27
CA ALA A 93 -14.75 11.13 -4.44
C ALA A 93 -13.38 11.70 -4.01
N PRO A 94 -12.32 11.56 -4.82
CA PRO A 94 -11.05 12.22 -4.58
C PRO A 94 -11.25 13.74 -4.46
N ASP A 95 -10.54 14.39 -3.52
CA ASP A 95 -10.64 15.83 -3.34
C ASP A 95 -10.22 16.57 -4.62
N LYS A 96 -10.96 17.63 -4.97
CA LYS A 96 -10.72 18.35 -6.24
C LYS A 96 -9.33 18.98 -6.30
N LYS A 97 -8.88 19.58 -5.20
CA LYS A 97 -7.55 20.21 -5.15
C LYS A 97 -6.47 19.14 -5.21
N TRP A 98 -6.67 18.00 -4.56
CA TRP A 98 -5.78 16.85 -4.69
C TRP A 98 -5.67 16.37 -6.14
N VAL A 99 -6.81 16.23 -6.84
CA VAL A 99 -6.86 15.82 -8.25
C VAL A 99 -6.08 16.81 -9.12
N GLU A 100 -6.31 18.12 -8.98
CA GLU A 100 -5.60 19.16 -9.73
C GLU A 100 -4.08 19.11 -9.52
N VAL A 101 -3.63 18.97 -8.26
CA VAL A 101 -2.21 18.91 -7.92
C VAL A 101 -1.55 17.66 -8.51
N SER A 102 -2.21 16.50 -8.39
CA SER A 102 -1.68 15.25 -8.91
C SER A 102 -1.69 15.20 -10.45
N ASP A 103 -2.69 15.78 -11.11
CA ASP A 103 -2.72 15.92 -12.57
C ASP A 103 -1.56 16.79 -13.09
N ALA A 104 -1.31 17.93 -12.43
CA ALA A 104 -0.19 18.81 -12.78
C ALA A 104 1.18 18.10 -12.59
N GLY A 105 1.30 17.32 -11.51
CA GLY A 105 2.49 16.50 -11.24
C GLY A 105 2.71 15.45 -12.32
N GLU A 106 1.68 14.67 -12.66
CA GLU A 106 1.73 13.68 -13.73
C GLU A 106 2.12 14.28 -15.09
N ALA A 107 1.47 15.39 -15.48
CA ALA A 107 1.74 16.05 -16.74
C ALA A 107 3.22 16.50 -16.83
N THR A 108 3.75 17.04 -15.73
CA THR A 108 5.14 17.47 -15.63
C THR A 108 6.10 16.29 -15.82
N LEU A 109 5.88 15.18 -15.11
CA LEU A 109 6.72 13.97 -15.22
C LEU A 109 6.67 13.36 -16.63
N ARG A 110 5.49 13.30 -17.25
CA ARG A 110 5.31 12.76 -18.61
C ARG A 110 6.03 13.64 -19.65
N ASN A 111 5.93 14.96 -19.52
CA ASN A 111 6.63 15.90 -20.41
C ASN A 111 8.15 15.78 -20.28
N GLN A 112 8.67 15.66 -19.05
CA GLN A 112 10.10 15.42 -18.81
C GLN A 112 10.57 14.12 -19.47
N ARG A 113 9.81 13.03 -19.31
CA ARG A 113 10.10 11.73 -19.92
C ARG A 113 10.06 11.78 -21.46
N ALA A 114 9.17 12.57 -22.05
CA ALA A 114 9.13 12.76 -23.50
C ALA A 114 10.35 13.56 -24.02
N SER A 115 10.78 14.58 -23.26
CA SER A 115 11.93 15.43 -23.61
C SER A 115 13.29 14.76 -23.43
N THR A 116 13.37 13.66 -22.68
CA THR A 116 14.62 12.93 -22.37
C THR A 116 14.75 11.61 -23.13
N LYS A 117 13.82 11.30 -24.04
CA LYS A 117 14.04 10.21 -25.00
C LYS A 117 15.16 10.62 -25.97
N PRO A 118 16.20 9.76 -26.17
CA PRO A 118 17.30 10.04 -27.08
C PRO A 118 16.85 10.13 -28.54
#